data_AF-A0A7S2S4I9-F1
#
_entry.id   AF-A0A7S2S4I9-F1
#
_cell.length_a   1.000
_cell.length_b   1.000
_cell.length_c   1.000
_cell.angle_alpha   90.00
_cell.angle_beta   90.00
_cell.angle_gamma   90.00
#
_symmetry.space_group_name_H-M   'P 1'
#
loop_
_entity.id
_entity.type
_entity.pdbx_description
1 polymer ?
#
loop_
_entity_poly.entity_id
_entity_poly.type
_entity_poly.pdbx_seq_one_letter_code
_entity_poly.pdbx_strand_id
1 'polypeptide(L)'
;GTLTLLEHHHVFFRTWRKGLQLRTASIAAIYAKSHRLSSLGGTNVPNAGYIVNLATNDVERFLTAALFVSYLFWGPMYAIVALVIGLFIIGPAFAAGFSLLVIFVPMQFYLSHRFAKLRSTVAKITDSRVNL
;
A
#
# COMPACT_ATOMS: atom_id res chain seq x y z
N GLY A 1 -22.85 -12.77 10.72
CA GLY A 1 -22.63 -11.99 11.96
C GLY A 1 -21.31 -12.35 12.59
N THR A 2 -21.24 -13.45 13.32
CA THR A 2 -20.02 -13.91 14.02
C THR A 2 -18.99 -14.56 13.09
N LEU A 3 -19.43 -15.38 12.13
CA LEU A 3 -18.55 -16.02 11.14
C LEU A 3 -17.77 -15.00 10.29
N THR A 4 -18.47 -14.01 9.75
CA THR A 4 -17.88 -12.91 8.97
C THR A 4 -16.85 -12.11 9.78
N LEU A 5 -17.07 -11.94 11.08
CA LEU A 5 -16.14 -11.24 11.97
C LEU A 5 -14.87 -12.07 12.19
N LEU A 6 -15.02 -13.37 12.45
CA LEU A 6 -13.89 -14.29 12.61
C LEU A 6 -13.05 -14.38 11.33
N GLU A 7 -13.69 -14.44 10.16
CA GLU A 7 -12.98 -14.43 8.87
C GLU A 7 -12.16 -13.15 8.68
N HIS A 8 -12.74 -11.98 8.95
CA HIS A 8 -12.02 -10.70 8.84
C HIS A 8 -10.82 -10.66 9.79
N HIS A 9 -11.00 -11.03 11.06
CA HIS A 9 -9.90 -11.04 12.03
C HIS A 9 -8.80 -12.01 11.64
N HIS A 10 -9.15 -13.20 11.15
CA HIS A 10 -8.18 -14.21 10.76
C HIS A 10 -7.41 -13.81 9.49
N VAL A 11 -8.09 -13.27 8.47
CA VAL A 11 -7.44 -12.73 7.26
C VAL A 11 -6.53 -11.57 7.62
N PHE A 12 -7.00 -10.61 8.43
CA PHE A 12 -6.21 -9.48 8.89
C PHE A 12 -4.97 -9.92 9.68
N PHE A 13 -5.13 -10.86 10.61
CA PHE A 13 -4.00 -11.40 11.37
C PHE A 13 -2.96 -12.06 10.46
N ARG A 14 -3.41 -12.83 9.46
CA ARG A 14 -2.51 -13.48 8.49
C ARG A 14 -1.76 -12.47 7.63
N THR A 15 -2.44 -11.49 7.06
CA THR A 15 -1.81 -10.47 6.22
C THR A 15 -0.87 -9.60 7.06
N TRP A 16 -1.27 -9.22 8.28
CA TRP A 16 -0.41 -8.50 9.22
C TRP A 16 0.86 -9.28 9.56
N ARG A 17 0.73 -10.57 9.91
CA ARG A 17 1.89 -11.42 10.22
C ARG A 17 2.85 -11.54 9.05
N LYS A 18 2.33 -11.69 7.82
CA LYS A 18 3.15 -11.73 6.61
C LYS A 18 3.82 -10.38 6.31
N GLY A 19 3.10 -9.28 6.49
CA GLY A 19 3.65 -7.93 6.37
C GLY A 19 4.78 -7.67 7.37
N LEU A 20 4.63 -8.14 8.62
CA LEU A 20 5.67 -8.01 9.64
C LEU A 20 6.92 -8.84 9.29
N GLN A 21 6.74 -10.07 8.80
CA GLN A 21 7.86 -10.90 8.33
C GLN A 21 8.61 -10.25 7.16
N LEU A 22 7.87 -9.67 6.21
CA LEU A 22 8.47 -8.92 5.10
C LEU A 22 9.27 -7.72 5.62
N ARG A 23 8.68 -6.94 6.52
CA ARG A 23 9.33 -5.77 7.14
C ARG A 23 10.65 -6.13 7.81
N THR A 24 10.66 -7.14 8.67
CA THR A 24 11.88 -7.54 9.39
C THR A 24 12.94 -8.10 8.46
N ALA A 25 12.55 -8.89 7.45
CA ALA A 25 13.47 -9.39 6.43
C ALA A 25 14.08 -8.26 5.59
N SER A 26 13.29 -7.26 5.19
CA SER A 26 13.79 -6.09 4.45
C SER A 26 14.78 -5.27 5.28
N ILE A 27 14.50 -5.02 6.56
CA ILE A 27 15.41 -4.31 7.47
C ILE A 27 16.74 -5.08 7.59
N ALA A 28 16.68 -6.39 7.85
CA ALA A 28 17.87 -7.23 7.95
C ALA A 28 18.70 -7.22 6.65
N ALA A 29 18.04 -7.30 5.49
CA ALA A 29 18.72 -7.25 4.19
C ALA A 29 19.39 -5.91 3.92
N ILE A 30 18.74 -4.79 4.28
CA ILE A 30 19.30 -3.44 4.16
C ILE A 30 20.58 -3.30 5.01
N TYR A 31 20.53 -3.72 6.27
CA TYR A 31 21.70 -3.64 7.16
C TYR A 31 22.83 -4.59 6.72
N ALA A 32 22.51 -5.82 6.32
CA ALA A 32 23.52 -6.75 5.81
C ALA A 32 24.23 -6.20 4.56
N LYS A 33 23.46 -5.54 3.67
CA LYS A 33 24.01 -4.92 2.46
C LYS A 33 24.84 -3.68 2.78
N SER A 34 24.41 -2.82 3.71
CA SER A 34 25.16 -1.63 4.08
C SER A 34 26.50 -1.99 4.72
N HIS A 35 26.53 -2.96 5.64
CA HIS A 35 27.78 -3.45 6.23
C HIS A 35 28.76 -3.99 5.19
N ARG A 36 28.27 -4.77 4.21
CA ARG A 36 29.11 -5.31 3.13
C ARG A 36 29.70 -4.21 2.24
N LEU A 37 28.95 -3.13 1.99
CA LEU A 37 29.43 -2.00 1.20
C LEU A 37 30.48 -1.19 1.97
N SER A 38 30.27 -0.97 3.27
CA SER A 38 31.25 -0.33 4.14
C SER A 38 32.56 -1.11 4.22
N SER A 39 32.51 -2.45 4.32
CA SER A 39 33.71 -3.29 4.37
C SER A 39 34.50 -3.32 3.06
N LEU A 40 33.86 -3.02 1.93
CA LEU A 40 34.49 -2.98 0.61
C LEU A 40 35.17 -1.62 0.30
N GLY A 41 35.14 -0.65 1.23
CA GLY A 41 35.80 0.66 1.06
C GLY A 41 35.18 1.55 -0.01
N GLY A 42 33.92 1.30 -0.40
CA GLY A 42 33.26 2.06 -1.46
C GLY A 42 33.00 3.52 -1.07
N THR A 43 33.36 4.47 -1.93
CA THR A 43 33.10 5.91 -1.74
C THR A 43 31.63 6.30 -1.81
N ASN A 44 30.75 5.37 -2.22
CA ASN A 44 29.31 5.56 -2.39
C ASN A 44 28.46 4.94 -1.26
N VAL A 45 29.04 4.69 -0.07
CA VAL A 45 28.26 4.18 1.07
C VAL A 45 27.31 5.28 1.56
N PRO A 46 25.98 5.05 1.58
CA PRO A 46 25.04 6.02 2.10
C PRO A 46 25.31 6.30 3.58
N ASN A 47 25.11 7.55 4.02
CA ASN A 47 25.23 7.93 5.43
C ASN A 47 24.36 7.01 6.32
N ALA A 48 24.87 6.63 7.49
CA ALA A 48 24.14 5.87 8.51
C ALA A 48 22.74 6.45 8.79
N GLY A 49 22.60 7.78 8.85
CA GLY A 49 21.30 8.44 9.03
C GLY A 49 20.31 8.17 7.89
N TYR A 50 20.79 8.11 6.65
CA TYR A 50 19.97 7.76 5.49
C TYR A 50 19.51 6.30 5.55
N ILE A 51 20.41 5.38 5.93
CA ILE A 51 20.07 3.95 6.06
C ILE A 51 19.02 3.74 7.15
N VAL A 52 19.14 4.42 8.29
CA VAL A 52 18.16 4.36 9.38
C VAL A 52 16.81 4.93 8.92
N ASN A 53 16.79 6.06 8.22
CA ASN A 53 15.55 6.64 7.69
C ASN A 53 14.87 5.70 6.68
N LEU A 54 15.65 5.10 5.77
CA LEU A 54 15.14 4.11 4.81
C LEU A 54 14.55 2.88 5.52
N ALA A 55 15.27 2.33 6.50
CA ALA A 55 14.86 1.13 7.23
C ALA A 55 13.63 1.36 8.14
N THR A 56 13.40 2.60 8.58
CA THR A 56 12.28 2.94 9.49
C THR A 56 11.07 3.49 8.76
N ASN A 57 11.24 4.36 7.77
CA ASN A 57 10.15 5.08 7.11
C ASN A 57 9.66 4.35 5.84
N ASP A 58 10.57 4.00 4.94
CA ASP A 58 10.19 3.37 3.67
C ASP A 58 9.75 1.93 3.86
N VAL A 59 10.44 1.17 4.71
CA VAL A 59 10.09 -0.23 5.00
C VAL A 59 8.76 -0.36 5.74
N GLU A 60 8.34 0.66 6.49
CA GLU A 60 6.99 0.68 7.11
C GLU A 60 5.88 0.63 6.04
N ARG A 61 6.12 1.22 4.86
CA ARG A 61 5.15 1.17 3.75
C ARG A 61 4.92 -0.26 3.25
N PHE A 62 5.87 -1.18 3.42
CA PHE A 62 5.68 -2.58 3.04
C PHE A 62 4.67 -3.30 3.93
N LEU A 63 4.56 -2.94 5.21
CA LEU A 63 3.53 -3.47 6.09
C LEU A 63 2.13 -3.03 5.61
N THR A 64 1.97 -1.74 5.35
CA THR A 64 0.72 -1.19 4.80
C THR A 64 0.38 -1.81 3.44
N ALA A 65 1.36 -1.95 2.54
CA ALA A 65 1.16 -2.59 1.25
C ALA A 65 0.73 -4.07 1.40
N ALA A 66 1.36 -4.83 2.28
CA ALA A 66 1.02 -6.23 2.53
C ALA A 66 -0.41 -6.42 3.05
N LEU A 67 -0.95 -5.44 3.78
CA LEU A 67 -2.35 -5.46 4.23
C LEU A 67 -3.34 -5.26 3.09
N PHE A 68 -3.00 -4.41 2.12
CA PHE A 68 -3.95 -4.00 1.08
C PHE A 68 -3.78 -4.71 -0.27
N VAL A 69 -2.62 -5.31 -0.55
CA VAL A 69 -2.31 -5.91 -1.86
C VAL A 69 -3.28 -7.01 -2.26
N SER A 70 -3.81 -7.77 -1.31
CA SER A 70 -4.80 -8.83 -1.57
C SER A 70 -6.11 -8.28 -2.14
N TYR A 71 -6.51 -7.06 -1.77
CA TYR A 71 -7.74 -6.44 -2.28
C TYR A 71 -7.65 -6.07 -3.76
N LEU A 72 -6.44 -5.94 -4.32
CA LEU A 72 -6.28 -5.72 -5.77
C LEU A 72 -6.86 -6.88 -6.58
N PHE A 73 -6.80 -8.10 -6.04
CA PHE A 73 -7.36 -9.30 -6.66
C PHE A 73 -8.79 -9.60 -6.19
N TRP A 74 -9.00 -9.57 -4.87
CA TRP A 74 -10.30 -9.91 -4.29
C TRP A 74 -11.38 -8.85 -4.54
N GLY A 75 -11.02 -7.57 -4.59
CA GLY A 75 -11.96 -6.47 -4.85
C GLY A 75 -12.73 -6.64 -6.16
N PRO A 76 -12.05 -6.83 -7.31
CA PRO A 76 -12.71 -7.10 -8.59
C PRO A 76 -13.59 -8.36 -8.58
N MET A 77 -13.12 -9.45 -7.96
CA MET A 77 -13.91 -10.67 -7.82
C MET A 77 -15.20 -10.43 -7.04
N TYR A 78 -15.13 -9.74 -5.89
CA TYR A 78 -16.32 -9.39 -5.11
C TYR A 78 -17.28 -8.48 -5.89
N ALA A 79 -16.75 -7.51 -6.64
CA ALA A 79 -17.55 -6.63 -7.49
C ALA A 79 -18.32 -7.42 -8.57
N ILE A 80 -17.68 -8.39 -9.24
CA ILE A 80 -18.35 -9.23 -10.24
C ILE A 80 -19.46 -10.07 -9.60
N VAL A 81 -19.18 -10.72 -8.46
CA VAL A 81 -20.18 -11.52 -7.75
C VAL A 81 -21.38 -10.66 -7.33
N ALA A 82 -21.12 -9.47 -6.79
CA ALA A 82 -22.17 -8.52 -6.42
C ALA A 82 -23.01 -8.08 -7.62
N LEU A 83 -22.37 -7.83 -8.78
CA LEU A 83 -23.08 -7.49 -10.02
C LEU A 83 -23.99 -8.62 -10.49
N VAL A 84 -23.48 -9.85 -10.53
CA VAL A 84 -24.26 -11.02 -10.98
C VAL A 84 -25.45 -11.24 -10.07
N ILE A 85 -25.24 -11.30 -8.75
CA ILE A 85 -26.32 -11.50 -7.77
C ILE A 85 -27.33 -10.36 -7.82
N GLY A 86 -26.86 -9.11 -7.88
CA GLY A 86 -27.72 -7.94 -7.96
C GLY A 86 -28.60 -7.93 -9.21
N LEU A 87 -28.05 -8.34 -10.36
CA LEU A 87 -28.82 -8.50 -11.59
C LEU A 87 -29.89 -9.59 -11.49
N PHE A 88 -29.61 -10.70 -10.81
CA PHE A 88 -30.60 -11.77 -10.63
C PHE A 88 -31.75 -11.37 -9.70
N ILE A 89 -31.47 -10.63 -8.63
CA ILE A 89 -32.47 -10.32 -7.60
C ILE A 89 -33.23 -9.04 -7.92
N ILE A 90 -32.53 -7.98 -8.30
CA ILE A 90 -33.07 -6.62 -8.46
C ILE A 90 -33.33 -6.32 -9.96
N GLY A 91 -32.69 -7.05 -10.86
CA GLY A 91 -32.79 -6.82 -12.29
C GLY A 91 -31.93 -5.67 -12.79
N PRO A 92 -32.22 -5.13 -14.00
CA PRO A 92 -31.38 -4.14 -14.66
C PRO A 92 -31.16 -2.83 -13.90
N ALA A 93 -32.07 -2.47 -12.99
CA ALA A 93 -31.94 -1.27 -12.15
C ALA A 93 -30.68 -1.28 -11.28
N PHE A 94 -30.23 -2.47 -10.84
CA PHE A 94 -28.98 -2.60 -10.07
C PHE A 94 -27.75 -2.20 -10.89
N ALA A 95 -27.73 -2.53 -12.19
CA ALA A 95 -26.61 -2.20 -13.06
C ALA A 95 -26.42 -0.68 -13.22
N ALA A 96 -27.50 0.10 -13.14
CA ALA A 96 -27.42 1.57 -13.17
C ALA A 96 -26.71 2.14 -11.93
N GLY A 97 -26.97 1.60 -10.74
CA GLY A 97 -26.25 1.99 -9.53
C GLY A 97 -24.80 1.48 -9.52
N PHE A 98 -24.59 0.25 -9.98
CA PHE A 98 -23.26 -0.35 -10.05
C PHE A 98 -22.34 0.37 -11.05
N SER A 99 -22.86 0.82 -12.20
CA SER A 99 -22.07 1.57 -13.19
C SER A 99 -21.55 2.89 -12.64
N LEU A 100 -22.32 3.56 -11.77
CA LEU A 100 -21.86 4.75 -11.06
C LEU A 100 -20.66 4.42 -10.15
N LEU A 101 -20.70 3.31 -9.40
CA LEU A 101 -19.56 2.86 -8.59
C LEU A 101 -18.32 2.58 -9.44
N VAL A 102 -18.50 1.99 -10.62
CA VAL A 102 -17.41 1.76 -11.58
C VAL A 102 -16.81 3.06 -12.08
N ILE A 103 -17.63 4.11 -12.31
CA ILE A 103 -17.15 5.46 -12.70
C ILE A 103 -16.41 6.16 -11.54
N PHE A 104 -16.76 5.88 -10.29
CA PHE A 104 -16.04 6.42 -9.13
C PHE A 104 -14.59 5.91 -9.05
N VAL A 105 -14.32 4.68 -9.51
CA VAL A 105 -12.97 4.11 -9.49
C VAL A 105 -11.94 4.95 -10.27
N PRO A 106 -12.11 5.26 -11.58
CA PRO A 106 -11.17 6.11 -12.31
C PRO A 106 -11.10 7.53 -11.76
N MET A 107 -12.21 8.08 -11.22
CA MET A 107 -12.19 9.36 -10.54
C MET A 107 -11.28 9.34 -9.30
N GLN A 108 -11.37 8.29 -8.47
CA GLN A 108 -10.49 8.10 -7.31
C GLN A 108 -9.02 7.98 -7.72
N PHE A 109 -8.71 7.26 -8.80
CA PHE A 109 -7.34 7.17 -9.33
C PHE A 109 -6.82 8.54 -9.80
N TYR A 110 -7.64 9.28 -10.54
CA TYR A 110 -7.29 10.63 -11.00
C TYR A 110 -6.98 11.56 -9.83
N LEU A 111 -7.86 11.60 -8.82
CA LEU A 111 -7.66 12.41 -7.63
C LEU A 111 -6.42 11.98 -6.85
N SER A 112 -6.21 10.67 -6.66
CA SER A 112 -5.04 10.13 -5.96
C SER A 112 -3.72 10.56 -6.62
N HIS A 113 -3.67 10.56 -7.96
CA HIS A 113 -2.51 11.05 -8.71
C HIS A 113 -2.28 12.55 -8.51
N ARG A 114 -3.34 13.34 -8.51
CA ARG A 114 -3.26 14.79 -8.25
C ARG A 114 -2.77 15.07 -6.82
N PHE A 115 -3.28 14.36 -5.83
CA PHE A 115 -2.80 14.45 -4.45
C PHE A 115 -1.33 14.07 -4.33
N ALA A 116 -0.89 13.00 -5.00
CA ALA A 116 0.52 12.60 -5.00
C ALA A 116 1.43 13.69 -5.60
N LYS A 117 1.01 14.32 -6.72
CA LYS A 117 1.74 15.45 -7.32
C LYS A 117 1.82 16.64 -6.37
N LEU A 118 0.70 17.03 -5.77
CA LEU A 118 0.66 18.14 -4.83
C LEU A 118 1.57 17.86 -3.62
N ARG A 119 1.51 16.65 -3.07
CA ARG A 119 2.38 16.23 -1.97
C ARG A 119 3.86 16.32 -2.34
N SER A 120 4.23 15.95 -3.56
CA SER A 120 5.61 16.11 -4.06
C SER A 120 6.03 17.57 -4.15
N THR A 121 5.16 18.45 -4.67
CA THR A 121 5.43 19.89 -4.73
C THR A 121 5.62 20.49 -3.33
N VAL A 122 4.72 20.15 -2.39
CA VAL A 122 4.80 20.62 -1.00
C VAL A 122 6.10 20.15 -0.35
N ALA A 123 6.49 18.89 -0.54
CA ALA A 123 7.76 18.37 0.00
C ALA A 123 8.98 19.18 -0.47
N LYS A 124 9.05 19.51 -1.78
CA LYS A 124 10.14 20.34 -2.33
C LYS A 124 10.20 21.74 -1.71
N ILE A 125 9.03 22.35 -1.46
CA ILE A 125 8.96 23.68 -0.83
C ILE A 125 9.43 23.59 0.63
N THR A 126 9.01 22.56 1.36
CA THR A 126 9.46 22.32 2.74
C THR A 126 10.97 22.13 2.79
N ASP A 127 11.55 21.31 1.90
CA ASP A 127 13.00 21.07 1.86
C ASP A 127 13.78 22.36 1.58
N SER A 128 13.27 23.24 0.71
CA SER A 128 13.91 24.55 0.44
C SER A 128 13.93 25.47 1.66
N ARG A 129 12.87 25.46 2.49
CA ARG A 129 12.80 26.28 3.72
C ARG A 129 13.71 25.79 4.84
N VAL A 130 13.98 24.48 4.92
CA VAL A 130 14.84 23.89 5.96
C VAL A 130 16.33 24.08 5.65
N ASN A 131 16.67 24.32 4.39
CA ASN A 131 18.04 24.59 3.94
C ASN A 131 18.41 26.09 3.92
N LEU A 132 17.50 26.98 4.36
CA LEU A 132 17.72 28.41 4.62
C LEU A 132 17.92 28.64 6.12
#